data_AF-A0A2P5CIA5-F1
#
_entry.id   AF-A0A2P5CIA5-F1
#
_cell.length_a   1.000
_cell.length_b   1.000
_cell.length_c   1.000
_cell.angle_alpha   90.00
_cell.angle_beta   90.00
_cell.angle_gamma   90.00
#
_symmetry.space_group_name_H-M   'P 1'
#
loop_
_entity.id
_entity.type
_entity.pdbx_description
1 polymer ?
#
loop_
_entity_poly.entity_id
_entity_poly.type
_entity_poly.pdbx_seq_one_letter_code
_entity_poly.pdbx_strand_id
1 'polypeptide(L)'
;MEQKLKIREKKVENVENIRDIVHNIQANISANDQRSTIQLSLGDPSLFQSFQTSPVVEEALVQAIRSSKFNCYGPSLGLLPARRSHSNLFTFLYDYLI
;
A
#
# COMPACT_ATOMS: atom_id res chain seq x y z
N MET A 1 24.39 -34.93 -22.00
CA MET A 1 24.86 -33.54 -22.09
C MET A 1 24.14 -32.75 -21.02
N GLU A 2 24.62 -32.88 -19.79
CA GLU A 2 24.03 -32.26 -18.60
C GLU A 2 24.36 -30.76 -18.57
N GLN A 3 23.36 -29.91 -18.77
CA GLN A 3 23.50 -28.49 -18.45
C GLN A 3 23.12 -28.28 -16.99
N LYS A 4 24.15 -28.17 -16.15
CA LYS A 4 24.05 -27.85 -14.73
C LYS A 4 23.22 -26.57 -14.54
N LEU A 5 22.07 -26.69 -13.90
CA LEU A 5 21.35 -25.56 -13.29
C LEU A 5 22.26 -24.96 -12.21
N LYS A 6 23.03 -23.94 -12.59
CA LYS A 6 23.85 -23.16 -11.69
C LYS A 6 22.90 -22.25 -10.92
N ILE A 7 22.39 -22.75 -9.80
CA ILE A 7 21.69 -21.94 -8.80
C ILE A 7 22.65 -20.79 -8.45
N ARG A 8 22.21 -19.55 -8.74
CA ARG A 8 22.95 -18.35 -8.37
C ARG A 8 23.06 -18.33 -6.86
N GLU A 9 24.24 -18.65 -6.33
CA GLU A 9 24.58 -18.33 -4.96
C GLU A 9 24.50 -16.81 -4.81
N LYS A 10 23.46 -16.34 -4.13
CA LYS A 10 23.30 -14.94 -3.78
C LYS A 10 24.31 -14.65 -2.68
N LYS A 11 25.30 -13.82 -2.97
CA LYS A 11 26.16 -13.23 -1.94
C LYS A 11 25.24 -12.58 -0.90
N VAL A 12 25.22 -13.11 0.33
CA VAL A 12 24.48 -12.52 1.45
C VAL A 12 25.29 -11.31 1.89
N GLU A 13 25.04 -10.19 1.22
CA GLU A 13 25.42 -8.89 1.74
C GLU A 13 24.53 -8.60 2.94
N ASN A 14 25.11 -8.11 4.04
CA ASN A 14 24.35 -7.78 5.25
C ASN A 14 23.52 -6.51 4.95
N VAL A 15 22.39 -6.69 4.29
CA VAL A 15 21.42 -5.63 4.00
C VAL A 15 20.52 -5.54 5.22
N GLU A 16 20.85 -4.62 6.13
CA GLU A 16 19.92 -4.23 7.18
C GLU A 16 18.68 -3.61 6.51
N ASN A 17 17.55 -4.30 6.64
CA ASN A 17 16.30 -3.78 6.09
C ASN A 17 15.64 -2.85 7.12
N ILE A 18 14.68 -2.02 6.67
CA ILE A 18 13.98 -1.06 7.53
C ILE A 18 13.35 -1.75 8.75
N ARG A 19 12.83 -2.97 8.60
CA ARG A 19 12.21 -3.72 9.71
C ARG A 19 13.24 -4.10 10.77
N ASP A 20 14.44 -4.53 10.37
CA ASP A 20 15.50 -4.92 11.32
C ASP A 20 15.99 -3.70 12.11
N ILE A 21 16.17 -2.57 11.44
CA ILE A 21 16.56 -1.29 12.07
C ILE A 21 15.51 -0.85 13.11
N VAL A 22 14.23 -0.91 12.75
CA VAL A 22 13.13 -0.55 13.65
C VAL A 22 13.07 -1.47 14.86
N HIS A 23 13.23 -2.78 14.64
CA HIS A 23 13.25 -3.75 15.73
C HIS A 23 14.41 -3.48 16.71
N ASN A 24 15.61 -3.20 16.19
CA ASN A 24 16.76 -2.85 17.01
C ASN A 24 16.52 -1.57 17.83
N ILE A 25 15.92 -0.54 17.23
CA ILE A 25 15.56 0.69 17.95
C ILE A 25 14.58 0.39 19.08
N GLN A 26 13.52 -0.38 18.81
CA GLN A 26 12.52 -0.75 19.81
C GLN A 26 13.11 -1.57 20.96
N ALA A 27 14.03 -2.50 20.67
CA ALA A 27 14.71 -3.32 21.67
C ALA A 27 15.62 -2.53 22.61
N ASN A 28 16.06 -1.34 22.20
CA ASN A 28 16.92 -0.46 22.99
C ASN A 28 16.16 0.63 23.76
N ILE A 29 14.81 0.63 23.73
CA ILE A 29 13.99 1.54 24.54
C ILE A 29 14.04 1.06 26.01
N SER A 30 14.36 1.96 26.93
CA SER A 30 14.40 1.65 28.36
C SER A 30 13.01 1.33 28.90
N ALA A 31 12.88 0.22 29.64
CA ALA A 31 11.63 -0.14 30.32
C ALA A 31 11.20 0.88 31.38
N ASN A 32 12.12 1.73 31.85
CA ASN A 32 11.83 2.80 32.81
C ASN A 32 11.42 4.12 32.14
N ASP A 33 11.44 4.20 30.81
CA ASP A 33 10.97 5.37 30.07
C ASP A 33 9.44 5.36 29.99
N GLN A 34 8.80 6.38 30.55
CA GLN A 34 7.35 6.52 30.57
C GLN A 34 6.80 7.28 29.34
N ARG A 35 7.67 7.78 28.45
CA ARG A 35 7.23 8.51 27.26
C ARG A 35 6.58 7.56 26.27
N SER A 36 5.46 7.98 25.69
CA SER A 36 4.81 7.23 24.61
C SER A 36 5.70 7.20 23.37
N THR A 37 5.92 6.02 22.79
CA THR A 37 6.65 5.86 21.53
C THR A 37 5.78 6.26 20.34
N ILE A 38 6.34 7.04 19.40
CA ILE A 38 5.70 7.36 18.11
C ILE A 38 6.33 6.49 17.04
N GLN A 39 5.54 5.63 16.38
CA GLN A 39 6.03 4.71 15.36
C GLN A 39 6.03 5.37 13.98
N LEU A 40 7.13 6.05 13.63
CA LEU A 40 7.30 6.74 12.33
C LEU A 40 7.72 5.82 11.18
N SER A 41 8.04 4.57 11.46
CA SER A 41 8.47 3.59 10.48
C SER A 41 7.32 2.86 9.78
N LEU A 42 6.08 3.11 10.19
CA LEU A 42 4.90 2.48 9.62
C LEU A 42 4.56 3.14 8.28
N GLY A 43 4.68 2.37 7.20
CA GLY A 43 4.31 2.82 5.85
C GLY A 43 2.84 2.64 5.51
N ASP A 44 2.08 1.91 6.35
CA ASP A 44 0.64 1.74 6.19
C ASP A 44 -0.11 2.85 6.94
N PRO A 45 -0.75 3.80 6.24
CA PRO A 45 -1.44 4.89 6.89
C PRO A 45 -2.73 4.43 7.59
N SER A 46 -3.31 3.27 7.25
CA SER A 46 -4.56 2.78 7.85
C SER A 46 -4.43 2.41 9.33
N LEU A 47 -3.20 2.25 9.83
CA LEU A 47 -2.90 2.03 11.24
C LEU A 47 -3.23 3.26 12.11
N PHE A 48 -3.39 4.44 11.50
CA PHE A 48 -3.71 5.67 12.21
C PHE A 48 -5.22 5.96 12.12
N GLN A 49 -5.87 6.15 13.27
CA GLN A 49 -7.30 6.49 13.33
C GLN A 49 -7.63 7.81 12.60
N SER A 50 -6.64 8.69 12.41
CA SER A 50 -6.78 9.92 11.62
C SER A 50 -6.83 9.68 10.11
N PHE A 51 -6.51 8.47 9.63
CA PHE A 51 -6.50 8.13 8.21
C PHE A 51 -7.50 7.00 7.94
N GLN A 52 -8.78 7.38 7.93
CA GLN A 52 -9.88 6.47 7.62
C GLN A 52 -10.31 6.60 6.17
N THR A 53 -10.91 5.52 5.65
CA THR A 53 -11.53 5.54 4.33
C THR A 53 -12.64 6.61 4.30
N SER A 54 -12.74 7.34 3.19
CA SER A 54 -13.80 8.34 3.03
C SER A 54 -15.19 7.67 3.00
N PRO A 55 -16.22 8.23 3.66
CA PRO A 55 -17.59 7.70 3.60
C PRO A 55 -18.11 7.53 2.17
N VAL A 56 -17.68 8.39 1.24
CA VAL A 56 -18.05 8.30 -0.20
C VAL A 56 -17.57 6.98 -0.82
N VAL A 57 -16.38 6.51 -0.43
CA VAL A 57 -15.83 5.25 -0.91
C VAL A 57 -16.60 4.07 -0.33
N GLU A 58 -16.97 4.15 0.97
CA GLU A 58 -17.76 3.13 1.64
C GLU A 58 -19.15 2.97 0.98
N GLU A 59 -19.84 4.08 0.74
CA GLU A 59 -21.13 4.09 0.06
C GLU A 59 -21.04 3.52 -1.36
N ALA A 60 -20.02 3.93 -2.12
CA ALA A 60 -19.80 3.42 -3.47
C ALA A 60 -19.55 1.90 -3.47
N LEU A 61 -18.81 1.38 -2.49
CA LEU A 61 -18.58 -0.05 -2.33
C LEU A 61 -19.89 -0.80 -2.03
N VAL A 62 -20.70 -0.30 -1.10
CA VAL A 62 -22.01 -0.89 -0.77
C VAL A 62 -22.92 -0.92 -2.00
N GLN A 63 -22.96 0.17 -2.77
CA GLN A 63 -23.73 0.24 -4.01
C GLN A 63 -23.22 -0.76 -5.06
N ALA A 64 -21.90 -0.88 -5.23
CA ALA A 64 -21.29 -1.82 -6.16
C ALA A 64 -21.65 -3.27 -5.80
N ILE A 65 -21.54 -3.64 -4.51
CA ILE A 65 -21.91 -4.97 -4.01
C ILE A 65 -23.39 -5.24 -4.24
N ARG A 66 -24.27 -4.32 -3.83
CA ARG A 66 -25.73 -4.48 -3.99
C ARG A 66 -26.15 -4.57 -5.45
N SER A 67 -25.42 -3.93 -6.36
CA SER A 67 -25.71 -3.97 -7.78
C SER A 67 -25.46 -5.34 -8.42
N SER A 68 -24.58 -6.16 -7.84
CA SER A 68 -24.06 -7.40 -8.43
C SER A 68 -23.44 -7.25 -9.84
N LYS A 69 -23.17 -6.03 -10.31
CA LYS A 69 -22.69 -5.75 -11.68
C LYS A 69 -21.20 -5.99 -11.86
N PHE A 70 -20.44 -6.10 -10.77
CA PHE A 70 -18.98 -6.09 -10.77
C PHE A 70 -18.36 -7.39 -10.20
N ASN A 71 -19.11 -8.50 -10.22
CA ASN A 71 -18.71 -9.75 -9.56
C ASN A 71 -17.92 -10.71 -10.48
N CYS A 72 -17.80 -10.39 -11.77
CA CYS A 72 -17.10 -11.20 -12.76
C CYS A 72 -15.72 -10.61 -13.08
N TYR A 73 -14.87 -11.40 -13.74
CA TYR A 73 -13.60 -10.91 -14.25
C TYR A 73 -13.76 -9.66 -15.11
N GLY A 74 -13.03 -8.61 -14.75
CA GLY A 74 -12.90 -7.42 -15.59
C GLY A 74 -11.92 -7.64 -16.74
N PRO A 75 -11.84 -6.70 -17.70
CA PRO A 75 -10.79 -6.68 -18.70
C PRO A 75 -9.39 -6.63 -18.04
N SER A 76 -8.36 -7.14 -18.71
CA SER A 76 -6.98 -7.19 -18.17
C SER A 76 -6.41 -5.82 -17.77
N LEU A 77 -6.89 -4.75 -18.41
CA LEU A 77 -6.50 -3.37 -18.12
C LEU A 77 -7.44 -2.67 -17.13
N GLY A 78 -8.42 -3.37 -16.58
CA GLY A 78 -9.47 -2.80 -15.71
C GLY A 78 -10.67 -2.23 -16.47
N LEU A 79 -11.72 -1.90 -15.72
CA LEU A 79 -13.00 -1.41 -16.23
C LEU A 79 -12.83 -0.06 -16.97
N LEU A 80 -13.37 0.03 -18.18
CA LEU A 80 -13.29 1.26 -18.99
C LEU A 80 -13.85 2.51 -18.27
N PRO A 81 -15.01 2.45 -17.58
CA PRO A 81 -15.51 3.58 -16.80
C PRO A 81 -14.50 4.06 -15.74
N ALA A 82 -13.90 3.14 -14.98
CA ALA A 82 -12.92 3.48 -13.94
C ALA A 82 -11.67 4.17 -14.52
N ARG A 83 -11.15 3.67 -15.64
CA ARG A 83 -9.99 4.29 -16.32
C ARG A 83 -10.28 5.68 -16.84
N ARG A 84 -11.46 5.90 -17.43
CA ARG A 84 -11.87 7.23 -17.91
C ARG A 84 -12.03 8.22 -16.77
N SER A 85 -12.66 7.81 -15.66
CA SER A 85 -12.80 8.66 -14.48
C SER A 85 -11.45 9.14 -13.93
N HIS A 86 -10.45 8.25 -13.88
CA HIS A 86 -9.10 8.63 -13.45
C HIS A 86 -8.44 9.64 -14.41
N SER A 87 -8.49 9.37 -15.72
CA SER A 87 -7.95 10.29 -16.72
C SER A 87 -8.61 11.66 -16.65
N ASN A 88 -9.94 11.71 -16.52
CA ASN A 88 -10.69 12.97 -16.45
C ASN A 88 -10.34 13.76 -15.19
N LEU A 89 -10.20 13.09 -14.03
CA LEU A 89 -9.75 13.73 -12.79
C LEU A 89 -8.36 14.35 -12.99
N PHE A 90 -7.43 13.60 -13.58
CA PHE A 90 -6.08 14.09 -13.84
C PHE A 90 -6.10 15.30 -14.79
N THR A 91 -6.77 15.20 -15.95
CA THR A 91 -6.89 16.32 -16.90
C THR A 91 -7.52 17.55 -16.25
N PHE A 92 -8.60 17.39 -15.49
CA PHE A 92 -9.25 18.49 -14.79
C PHE A 92 -8.31 19.22 -13.82
N LEU A 93 -7.50 18.48 -13.06
CA LEU A 93 -6.54 19.08 -12.14
C LEU A 93 -5.40 19.82 -12.85
N TYR A 94 -4.96 19.35 -14.03
CA TYR A 94 -3.91 20.03 -14.79
C TYR A 94 -4.41 21.26 -15.53
N ASP A 95 -5.63 21.24 -16.06
CA ASP A 95 -6.18 22.35 -16.84
C ASP A 95 -6.71 23.50 -15.97
N TYR A 96 -7.08 23.23 -14.70
CA TYR A 96 -7.72 24.23 -13.82
C TYR A 96 -6.89 24.64 -12.59
N LEU A 97 -5.84 23.91 -12.22
CA LEU A 97 -5.16 24.09 -10.92
C LEU A 97 -3.66 24.40 -11.05
N ILE A 98 -3.07 24.27 -12.25
CA ILE A 98 -1.68 24.63 -12.59
C ILE A 98 -1.72 25.63 -13.76
#